data_AF-A0AB38YJS0-F1
#
_entry.id   AF-A0AB38YJS0-F1
#
_cell.length_a   1.000
_cell.length_b   1.000
_cell.length_c   1.000
_cell.angle_alpha   90.00
_cell.angle_beta   90.00
_cell.angle_gamma   90.00
#
_symmetry.space_group_name_H-M   'P 1'
#
loop_
_entity.id
_entity.type
_entity.pdbx_description
1 polymer ?
#
loop_
_entity_poly.entity_id
_entity_poly.type
_entity_poly.pdbx_seq_one_letter_code
_entity_poly.pdbx_strand_id
1 'polypeptide(L)' 'MEIGYAALSRHQHTVREIEPIGLFYYSWHWHFIAWCRLREAYRDFRLDRILSFLPKAEQFARPKGRAITWRVVLAVAV' A
#
# COMPACT_ATOMS: atom_id res chain seq x y z
N MET A 1 -4.18 -1.91 9.09
CA MET A 1 -4.75 -0.57 8.79
C MET A 1 -5.78 -0.71 7.67
N GLU A 2 -6.76 0.19 7.52
CA GLU A 2 -7.73 0.16 6.42
C GLU A 2 -7.74 1.44 5.57
N ILE A 3 -7.85 1.30 4.25
CA ILE A 3 -7.95 2.40 3.30
C ILE A 3 -9.13 2.19 2.34
N GLY A 4 -9.82 3.28 1.99
CA GLY A 4 -10.68 3.35 0.81
C GLY A 4 -9.85 3.76 -0.40
N TYR A 5 -9.87 2.97 -1.48
CA TYR A 5 -9.02 3.20 -2.65
C TYR A 5 -9.80 3.13 -3.96
N ALA A 6 -9.61 4.14 -4.81
CA ALA A 6 -10.14 4.18 -6.17
C ALA A 6 -9.14 3.52 -7.15
N ALA A 7 -9.41 2.27 -7.55
CA ALA A 7 -8.55 1.56 -8.48
C ALA A 7 -8.68 2.10 -9.92
N LEU A 8 -7.58 2.03 -10.68
CA LEU A 8 -7.55 2.39 -12.11
C LEU A 8 -8.41 1.50 -13.00
N SER A 9 -8.36 0.19 -12.76
CA SER A 9 -8.84 -0.82 -13.69
C SER A 9 -10.36 -0.96 -13.72
N ARG A 10 -11.02 -0.54 -12.64
CA ARG A 10 -12.46 -0.54 -12.47
C ARG A 10 -12.73 0.70 -11.65
N HIS A 11 -13.57 1.63 -12.12
CA HIS A 11 -14.01 2.84 -11.39
C HIS A 11 -14.81 2.48 -10.13
N GLN A 12 -14.23 1.64 -9.28
CA GLN A 12 -14.88 0.89 -8.23
C GLN A 12 -14.06 1.12 -6.98
N HIS A 13 -14.73 1.75 -6.01
CA HIS A 13 -14.13 2.05 -4.72
C HIS A 13 -14.01 0.76 -3.94
N THR A 14 -12.79 0.44 -3.49
CA THR A 14 -12.52 -0.77 -2.71
C THR A 14 -11.97 -0.39 -1.35
N VAL A 15 -12.53 -1.00 -0.31
CA VAL A 15 -11.94 -0.96 1.03
C VAL A 15 -10.89 -2.06 1.11
N ARG A 16 -9.70 -1.72 1.62
CA ARG A 16 -8.56 -2.64 1.69
C ARG A 16 -7.90 -2.57 3.04
N GLU A 17 -7.66 -3.74 3.61
CA GLU A 17 -6.74 -3.87 4.72
C GLU A 17 -5.30 -3.95 4.24
N ILE A 18 -4.47 -3.07 4.78
CA ILE A 18 -3.07 -2.94 4.44
C ILE A 18 -2.19 -2.82 5.68
N GLU A 19 -0.94 -3.24 5.54
CA GLU A 19 0.12 -3.00 6.52
C GLU A 19 1.10 -1.99 5.92
N PRO A 20 1.16 -0.76 6.46
CA PRO A 20 1.93 0.32 5.86
C PRO A 20 3.44 0.06 5.98
N ILE A 21 4.19 0.36 4.91
CA ILE A 21 5.63 0.17 4.86
C ILE A 21 6.36 1.51 4.76
N GLY A 22 5.91 2.38 3.86
CA GLY A 22 6.54 3.67 3.67
C GLY A 22 5.87 4.51 2.58
N LEU A 23 6.18 5.80 2.60
CA LEU A 23 5.73 6.77 1.61
C LEU A 23 6.93 7.17 0.74
N PHE A 24 6.75 7.14 -0.58
CA PHE A 24 7.78 7.37 -1.57
C PHE A 24 7.28 8.34 -2.62
N TYR A 25 8.16 9.21 -3.14
CA TYR A 25 7.82 10.12 -4.22
C TYR A 25 8.50 9.66 -5.50
N TYR A 26 7.71 9.29 -6.51
CA TYR A 26 8.19 8.93 -7.85
C TYR A 26 7.08 9.16 -8.88
N SER A 27 7.44 9.20 -10.17
CA SER A 27 6.49 9.41 -11.28
C SER A 27 5.51 10.57 -11.05
N TRP A 28 5.99 11.65 -10.42
CA TRP A 28 5.24 12.87 -10.09
C TRP A 28 4.07 12.68 -9.12
N HIS A 29 4.04 11.57 -8.37
CA HIS A 29 3.02 11.30 -7.38
C HIS A 29 3.62 10.80 -6.07
N TRP A 30 2.87 10.95 -4.99
CA TRP A 30 3.16 10.28 -3.74
C TRP A 30 2.57 8.88 -3.77
N HIS A 31 3.40 7.91 -3.44
CA HIS A 31 3.11 6.49 -3.49
C HIS A 31 3.27 5.89 -2.11
N PHE A 32 2.21 5.25 -1.63
CA PHE A 32 2.15 4.58 -0.36
C PHE A 32 2.33 3.09 -0.58
N ILE A 33 3.50 2.58 -0.25
CA ILE A 33 3.81 1.16 -0.38
C ILE A 33 3.32 0.45 0.88
N ALA A 34 2.54 -0.61 0.69
CA ALA A 34 1.99 -1.39 1.78
C ALA A 34 1.77 -2.86 1.39
N TRP A 35 1.75 -3.75 2.38
CA TRP A 35 1.32 -5.14 2.19
C TRP A 35 -0.21 -5.19 2.16
N CYS A 36 -0.78 -5.65 1.05
CA CYS A 36 -2.23 -5.83 0.93
C CYS A 36 -2.61 -7.21 1.44
N ARG A 37 -3.33 -7.28 2.58
CA ARG A 37 -3.73 -8.56 3.20
C ARG A 37 -4.60 -9.39 2.27
N LEU A 38 -5.55 -8.76 1.56
CA LEU A 38 -6.45 -9.42 0.61
C LEU A 38 -5.71 -10.15 -0.53
N ARG A 39 -4.55 -9.64 -0.95
CA ARG A 39 -3.79 -10.18 -2.09
C ARG A 39 -2.51 -10.87 -1.69
N GLU A 40 -2.21 -10.88 -0.38
CA GLU A 40 -0.98 -11.40 0.18
C GLU A 40 0.26 -10.97 -0.62
N ALA A 41 0.35 -9.67 -0.92
CA ALA A 41 1.42 -9.12 -1.73
C ALA A 41 1.65 -7.63 -1.45
N TYR A 42 2.87 -7.17 -1.75
CA TYR A 42 3.17 -5.73 -1.79
C TYR A 42 2.41 -5.05 -2.92
N ARG A 43 1.96 -3.84 -2.66
CA ARG A 43 1.24 -2.99 -3.61
C ARG A 43 1.64 -1.55 -3.44
N ASP A 44 1.69 -0.88 -4.59
CA ASP A 44 1.75 0.56 -4.70
C ASP A 44 0.34 1.15 -4.70
N PHE A 45 0.09 2.04 -3.74
CA PHE A 45 -1.12 2.85 -3.67
C PHE A 45 -0.76 4.31 -3.91
N ARG A 46 -1.29 4.87 -4.99
CA ARG A 46 -1.19 6.31 -5.25
C ARG A 46 -1.95 7.09 -4.18
N LEU A 47 -1.25 7.98 -3.47
CA LEU A 47 -1.79 8.71 -2.33
C LEU A 47 -2.98 9.58 -2.73
N ASP A 48 -2.96 10.17 -3.93
CA ASP A 48 -4.04 10.99 -4.49
C ASP A 48 -5.33 10.20 -4.77
N ARG A 49 -5.29 8.86 -4.68
CA ARG A 49 -6.44 7.96 -4.88
C ARG A 49 -6.92 7.29 -3.61
N ILE A 50 -6.32 7.60 -2.48
CA ILE A 50 -6.80 7.16 -1.16
C ILE A 50 -7.94 8.09 -0.76
N LEU A 51 -9.16 7.55 -0.71
CA LEU A 51 -10.38 8.28 -0.40
C LEU A 51 -10.66 8.36 1.10
N SER A 52 -10.20 7.37 1.85
CA SER A 52 -10.34 7.32 3.31
C SER A 52 -9.18 6.55 3.94
N PHE A 53 -8.84 6.94 5.16
CA PHE A 53 -7.70 6.42 5.90
C PHE A 53 -8.13 6.16 7.35
N LEU A 54 -8.25 4.88 7.73
CA LEU A 54 -8.66 4.49 9.07
C LEU A 54 -7.51 3.73 9.76
N PRO A 55 -6.71 4.38 10.63
CA PRO A 55 -5.70 3.70 11.40
C PRO A 55 -6.37 2.71 12.37
N LYS A 56 -5.83 1.49 12.45
CA LYS A 56 -6.23 0.49 13.45
C LYS A 56 -5.14 0.45 14.52
N ALA A 57 -5.50 0.25 15.78
CA ALA A 57 -4.57 0.20 16.92
C ALA A 57 -3.66 -1.05 16.95
N GLU A 58 -3.72 -1.86 15.88
CA GLU A 58 -2.91 -3.06 15.71
C GLU A 58 -1.45 -2.68 15.43
N GLN A 59 -0.52 -3.30 16.18
CA GLN A 59 0.91 -3.20 15.90
C GLN A 59 1.32 -4.38 15.02
N PHE A 60 1.98 -4.08 13.90
CA PHE A 60 2.48 -5.12 13.00
C PHE A 60 3.88 -5.55 13.43
N ALA A 61 4.05 -6.83 13.75
CA ALA A 61 5.38 -7.39 13.91
C ALA A 61 6.13 -7.30 12.58
N ARG A 62 7.39 -6.85 12.59
CA ARG A 62 8.24 -6.88 11.39
C ARG A 62 8.28 -8.32 10.87
N PRO A 63 7.67 -8.64 9.71
CA PRO A 63 7.52 -10.03 9.34
C PRO A 63 8.90 -10.62 9.00
N LYS A 64 9.31 -11.65 9.75
CA LYS A 64 10.55 -12.38 9.49
C LYS A 64 10.46 -13.01 8.08
N GLY A 65 11.39 -12.67 7.19
CA GLY A 65 11.39 -13.13 5.79
C GLY A 65 10.80 -12.16 4.77
N ARG A 66 10.11 -11.07 5.19
CA ARG A 66 9.73 -9.94 4.33
C ARG A 66 10.71 -8.79 4.52
N ALA A 67 11.94 -8.99 4.04
CA ALA A 67 12.88 -7.88 3.96
C ALA A 67 12.37 -6.87 2.93
N ILE A 68 11.93 -5.70 3.41
CA ILE A 68 11.66 -4.55 2.55
C ILE A 68 13.03 -4.08 2.04
N THR A 69 13.37 -4.55 0.85
CA THR A 69 14.60 -4.17 0.16
C THR A 69 14.24 -3.18 -0.95
N TRP A 70 15.22 -2.44 -1.46
CA TRP A 70 15.03 -1.62 -2.66
C TRP A 70 14.49 -2.43 -3.85
N ARG A 71 14.72 -3.75 -3.90
CA ARG A 71 14.11 -4.64 -4.90
C ARG A 71 12.58 -4.69 -4.79
N VAL A 72 12.03 -4.65 -3.58
CA VAL A 72 10.58 -4.59 -3.37
C VAL A 72 10.05 -3.27 -3.89
N VAL A 73 10.66 -2.15 -3.48
CA VAL A 73 10.24 -0.80 -3.91
C VAL A 73 10.30 -0.68 -5.43
N LEU A 74 11.40 -1.13 -6.05
CA LEU A 74 11.54 -1.17 -7.51
C LEU A 74 10.48 -2.07 -8.18
N ALA A 75 10.19 -3.25 -7.63
CA ALA A 75 9.25 -4.19 -8.23
C ALA A 75 7.78 -3.73 -8.21
N VAL A 76 7.40 -2.81 -7.31
CA VAL A 76 6.06 -2.19 -7.29
C VAL A 76 6.01 -0.78 -7.88
N ALA A 77 7.15 -0.16 -8.17
CA ALA A 77 7.25 1.17 -8.79
C ALA A 77 7.41 1.15 -10.32
N VAL A 78 7.45 -0.03 -10.93
CA VAL A 78 7.57 -0.26 -12.39
C VAL A 78 6.22 -0.59 -13.01
#